data_AF-A0A1I2I6B9-F1
#
_entry.id   AF-A0A1I2I6B9-F1
#
_cell.length_a   1.000
_cell.length_b   1.000
_cell.length_c   1.000
_cell.angle_alpha   90.00
_cell.angle_beta   90.00
_cell.angle_gamma   90.00
#
_symmetry.space_group_name_H-M   'P 1'
#
loop_
_entity.id
_entity.type
_entity.pdbx_description
1 polymer ?
#
loop_
_entity_poly.entity_id
_entity_poly.type
_entity_poly.pdbx_seq_one_letter_code
_entity_poly.pdbx_strand_id
1 'polypeptide(L)'
;MSEHMVKVLFYPDDQSSESLWAEDLGSGRYKLRNSPWFMYGVSFEDVVRARPVVDGVLEFVEVLEPSGSSTFRILLRENIEPTMFERYWKPLQALGCTWEQAKKRLYAVDAPRGADLEQVADLLERGVADGVWDWETGCWRADPGGAHTNARQARRFAEDPSCDLDSSPDRHLTMRHGAGPTGTDQRPVVFRLVPDEDGYPDFQREILWANPRVDGTYEIASIPYYTYDVARGDIVSVNEEDGELLFDKLLHESGNSVLRIIVRNAECVDDVQRMLKGLGCDTEASGRLVAVNVPAQVDYGPLRERLLAGEEQDRWGFEEAVLCREGVE
;
A
#
# COMPACT_ATOMS: atom_id res chain seq x y z
N MET A 1 24.87 -13.58 3.53
CA MET A 1 25.00 -12.54 4.56
C MET A 1 23.80 -11.63 4.33
N SER A 2 22.83 -11.64 5.23
CA SER A 2 21.61 -10.85 5.08
C SER A 2 21.92 -9.39 5.38
N GLU A 3 21.70 -8.50 4.41
CA GLU A 3 21.75 -7.05 4.62
C GLU A 3 20.65 -6.67 5.63
N HIS A 4 20.98 -5.93 6.67
CA HIS A 4 20.00 -5.44 7.64
C HIS A 4 19.25 -4.25 7.01
N MET A 5 18.16 -4.56 6.30
CA MET A 5 17.25 -3.56 5.75
C MET A 5 16.35 -3.03 6.86
N VAL A 6 16.18 -1.71 6.90
CA VAL A 6 15.33 -0.98 7.84
C VAL A 6 14.50 0.06 7.10
N LYS A 7 13.49 0.62 7.76
CA LYS A 7 12.73 1.76 7.25
C LYS A 7 13.09 3.05 7.93
N VAL A 8 13.24 4.11 7.14
CA VAL A 8 13.43 5.48 7.60
C VAL A 8 12.21 6.31 7.20
N LEU A 9 11.59 6.95 8.18
CA LEU A 9 10.42 7.81 8.03
C LEU A 9 10.86 9.25 7.76
N PHE A 10 10.26 9.85 6.73
CA PHE A 10 10.48 11.22 6.28
C PHE A 10 9.17 12.00 6.41
N TYR A 11 9.29 13.29 6.71
CA TYR A 11 8.17 14.22 6.80
C TYR A 11 8.41 15.37 5.80
N PRO A 12 7.86 15.27 4.58
CA PRO A 12 7.97 16.34 3.58
C PRO A 12 7.36 17.67 4.06
N ASP A 13 6.33 17.59 4.91
CA ASP A 13 5.66 18.69 5.60
C ASP A 13 5.05 18.21 6.94
N ASP A 14 4.21 19.03 7.57
CA ASP A 14 3.61 18.76 8.88
C ASP A 14 2.39 17.83 8.84
N GLN A 15 1.88 17.52 7.66
CA GLN A 15 0.65 16.77 7.43
C GLN A 15 0.88 15.47 6.65
N SER A 16 2.06 15.29 6.05
CA SER A 16 2.42 14.12 5.26
C SER A 16 3.67 13.40 5.78
N SER A 17 3.76 12.10 5.51
CA SER A 17 4.95 11.31 5.77
C SER A 17 5.15 10.26 4.69
N GLU A 18 6.41 9.89 4.44
CA GLU A 18 6.76 8.74 3.61
C GLU A 18 7.83 7.89 4.28
N SER A 19 7.82 6.58 4.04
CA SER A 19 8.88 5.68 4.53
C SER A 19 9.70 5.14 3.37
N LEU A 20 11.02 5.15 3.52
CA LEU A 20 11.96 4.60 2.54
C LEU A 20 12.75 3.46 3.16
N TRP A 21 12.96 2.42 2.37
CA TRP A 21 13.87 1.32 2.70
C TRP A 21 15.31 1.82 2.69
N ALA A 22 16.09 1.36 3.66
CA ALA A 22 17.49 1.71 3.80
C ALA A 22 18.32 0.57 4.37
N GLU A 23 19.56 0.46 3.91
CA GLU A 23 20.57 -0.42 4.50
C GLU A 23 21.17 0.26 5.73
N ASP A 24 21.17 -0.41 6.89
CA ASP A 24 21.84 0.07 8.09
C ASP A 24 23.38 -0.04 7.96
N LEU A 25 24.06 1.10 7.87
CA LEU A 25 25.53 1.20 7.81
C LEU A 25 26.18 1.34 9.19
N GLY A 26 25.38 1.28 10.25
CA GLY A 26 25.77 1.51 11.64
C GLY A 26 25.99 2.98 11.99
N SER A 27 26.03 3.25 13.29
CA SER A 27 26.24 4.59 13.85
C SER A 27 25.16 5.62 13.43
N GLY A 28 23.93 5.16 13.24
CA GLY A 28 22.80 6.00 12.83
C GLY A 28 22.86 6.49 11.39
N ARG A 29 23.59 5.76 10.53
CA ARG A 29 23.72 6.05 9.09
C ARG A 29 23.00 4.98 8.29
N TYR A 30 22.21 5.40 7.33
CA TYR A 30 21.34 4.53 6.56
C TYR A 30 21.46 4.88 5.09
N LYS A 31 21.76 3.91 4.22
CA LYS A 31 21.83 4.14 2.77
C LYS A 31 20.48 3.81 2.15
N LEU A 32 19.84 4.79 1.52
CA LEU A 32 18.52 4.60 0.91
C LEU A 32 18.57 3.60 -0.24
N ARG A 33 17.56 2.73 -0.28
CA ARG A 33 17.43 1.62 -1.23
C ARG A 33 16.19 1.71 -2.12
N ASN A 34 15.50 2.84 -2.06
CA ASN A 34 14.41 3.14 -2.97
C ASN A 34 14.28 4.68 -3.18
N SER A 35 13.51 5.11 -4.17
CA SER A 35 13.43 6.50 -4.64
C SER A 35 12.30 7.29 -3.95
N PRO A 36 12.56 8.51 -3.42
CA PRO A 36 11.55 9.30 -2.72
C PRO A 36 10.37 9.75 -3.59
N TRP A 37 9.14 9.52 -3.12
CA TRP A 37 7.91 9.93 -3.82
C TRP A 37 7.44 11.32 -3.43
N PHE A 38 7.79 11.81 -2.24
CA PHE A 38 7.29 13.08 -1.71
C PHE A 38 8.41 13.98 -1.14
N MET A 39 9.41 13.41 -0.46
CA MET A 39 10.50 14.17 0.15
C MET A 39 11.41 14.83 -0.89
N TYR A 40 11.56 16.15 -0.82
CA TYR A 40 12.49 16.89 -1.68
C TYR A 40 13.93 16.82 -1.15
N GLY A 41 14.90 16.96 -2.06
CA GLY A 41 16.31 17.09 -1.70
C GLY A 41 17.02 15.79 -1.31
N VAL A 42 16.31 14.67 -1.36
CA VAL A 42 16.79 13.32 -1.08
C VAL A 42 16.69 12.49 -2.36
N SER A 43 17.61 11.56 -2.56
CA SER A 43 17.63 10.67 -3.73
C SER A 43 17.99 9.23 -3.36
N PHE A 44 17.70 8.31 -4.28
CA PHE A 44 18.13 6.91 -4.18
C PHE A 44 19.64 6.83 -3.92
N GLU A 45 20.04 5.87 -3.07
CA GLU A 45 21.40 5.67 -2.59
C GLU A 45 22.02 6.78 -1.72
N ASP A 46 21.30 7.86 -1.41
CA ASP A 46 21.78 8.85 -0.43
C ASP A 46 22.04 8.15 0.91
N VAL A 47 23.14 8.49 1.57
CA VAL A 47 23.37 8.10 2.97
C VAL A 47 22.76 9.18 3.85
N VAL A 48 21.81 8.80 4.68
CA VAL A 48 21.08 9.68 5.59
C VAL A 48 21.41 9.37 7.04
N ARG A 49 21.27 10.38 7.89
CA ARG A 49 21.18 10.18 9.34
C ARG A 49 19.73 9.96 9.69
N ALA A 50 19.45 8.94 10.49
CA ALA A 50 18.15 8.76 11.14
C ALA A 50 18.34 8.51 12.63
N ARG A 51 17.34 8.87 13.42
CA ARG A 51 17.32 8.63 14.87
C ARG A 51 16.14 7.71 15.23
N PRO A 52 16.32 6.77 16.15
CA PRO A 52 15.19 6.00 16.67
C PRO A 52 14.26 6.92 17.47
N VAL A 53 12.97 6.78 17.22
CA VAL A 53 11.88 7.39 18.00
C VAL A 53 11.11 6.28 18.75
N VAL A 54 9.90 6.58 19.23
CA VAL A 54 9.05 5.61 19.95
C VAL A 54 8.81 4.38 19.06
N ASP A 55 8.73 3.20 19.68
CA ASP A 55 8.49 1.91 19.02
C ASP A 55 9.56 1.45 18.01
N GLY A 56 10.76 2.06 18.03
CA GLY A 56 11.89 1.62 17.20
C GLY A 56 11.84 2.11 15.75
N VAL A 57 10.88 2.96 15.41
CA VAL A 57 10.82 3.65 14.12
C VAL A 57 12.03 4.58 13.98
N LEU A 58 12.64 4.64 12.79
CA LEU A 58 13.73 5.55 12.50
C LEU A 58 13.20 6.80 11.79
N GLU A 59 13.43 7.98 12.35
CA GLU A 59 13.06 9.26 11.76
C GLU A 59 14.27 9.92 11.09
N PHE A 60 14.11 10.34 9.82
CA PHE A 60 15.11 11.07 9.05
C PHE A 60 15.53 12.36 9.76
N VAL A 61 16.82 12.67 9.73
CA VAL A 61 17.40 13.90 10.30
C VAL A 61 18.02 14.77 9.21
N GLU A 62 18.93 14.19 8.40
CA GLU A 62 19.66 14.92 7.37
C GLU A 62 20.27 13.96 6.34
N VAL A 63 20.60 14.47 5.15
CA VAL A 63 21.45 13.76 4.19
C VAL A 63 22.92 13.97 4.58
N LEU A 64 23.65 12.88 4.81
CA LEU A 64 25.07 12.90 5.16
C LEU A 64 25.95 12.84 3.91
N GLU A 65 25.66 11.91 2.99
CA GLU A 65 26.44 11.69 1.77
C GLU A 65 25.48 11.55 0.57
N PRO A 66 25.40 12.56 -0.31
CA PRO A 66 24.62 12.46 -1.53
C PRO A 66 25.16 11.38 -2.46
N SER A 67 24.29 10.56 -3.05
CA SER A 67 24.67 9.55 -4.06
C SER A 67 25.16 10.19 -5.36
N GLY A 68 24.68 11.40 -5.65
CA GLY A 68 24.85 12.09 -6.92
C GLY A 68 23.80 11.71 -7.96
N SER A 69 22.83 10.85 -7.62
CA SER A 69 21.62 10.65 -8.42
C SER A 69 20.68 11.85 -8.30
N SER A 70 19.82 12.01 -9.28
CA SER A 70 18.72 12.98 -9.26
C SER A 70 17.39 12.25 -9.23
N THR A 71 16.41 12.82 -8.51
CA THR A 71 15.06 12.29 -8.41
C THR A 71 14.09 13.23 -9.11
N PHE A 72 13.39 12.69 -10.09
CA PHE A 72 12.24 13.32 -10.73
C PHE A 72 10.97 12.57 -10.33
N ARG A 73 9.81 13.17 -10.55
CA ARG A 73 8.53 12.48 -10.39
C ARG A 73 7.66 12.73 -11.59
N ILE A 74 6.96 11.70 -12.03
CA ILE A 74 5.97 11.80 -13.10
C ILE A 74 4.60 11.37 -12.55
N LEU A 75 3.58 12.12 -12.92
CA LEU A 75 2.18 11.77 -12.68
C LEU A 75 1.56 11.45 -14.03
N LEU A 76 1.33 10.17 -14.34
CA LEU A 76 0.71 9.77 -15.61
C LEU A 76 -0.65 10.44 -15.73
N ARG A 77 -1.07 10.88 -16.92
CA ARG A 77 -2.45 11.35 -17.10
C ARG A 77 -3.44 10.19 -17.04
N GLU A 78 -4.73 10.50 -17.03
CA GLU A 78 -5.78 9.46 -17.02
C GLU A 78 -5.75 8.64 -18.31
N ASN A 79 -6.12 7.35 -18.21
CA ASN A 79 -6.29 6.43 -19.35
C ASN A 79 -5.05 6.30 -20.25
N ILE A 80 -3.86 6.39 -19.66
CA ILE A 80 -2.61 6.13 -20.38
C ILE A 80 -2.40 4.63 -20.51
N GLU A 81 -2.48 4.14 -21.74
CA GLU A 81 -2.23 2.74 -22.07
C GLU A 81 -0.78 2.34 -21.77
N PRO A 82 -0.52 1.10 -21.29
CA PRO A 82 0.83 0.63 -20.98
C PRO A 82 1.81 0.77 -22.15
N THR A 83 1.35 0.54 -23.38
CA THR A 83 2.17 0.69 -24.59
C THR A 83 2.57 2.13 -24.87
N MET A 84 1.72 3.09 -24.50
CA MET A 84 2.02 4.51 -24.59
C MET A 84 3.05 4.90 -23.53
N PHE A 85 2.88 4.46 -22.29
CA PHE A 85 3.89 4.66 -21.24
C PHE A 85 5.26 4.11 -21.66
N GLU A 86 5.32 2.86 -22.10
CA GLU A 86 6.57 2.22 -22.54
C GLU A 86 7.28 2.99 -23.65
N ARG A 87 6.53 3.56 -24.60
CA ARG A 87 7.09 4.33 -25.72
C ARG A 87 7.89 5.54 -25.24
N TYR A 88 7.42 6.22 -24.19
CA TYR A 88 8.06 7.42 -23.64
C TYR A 88 9.09 7.08 -22.57
N TRP A 89 8.90 5.96 -21.87
CA TRP A 89 9.84 5.49 -20.86
C TRP A 89 11.15 4.93 -21.47
N LYS A 90 11.10 4.21 -22.59
CA LYS A 90 12.29 3.57 -23.20
C LYS A 90 13.47 4.54 -23.43
N PRO A 91 13.27 5.77 -23.92
CA PRO A 91 14.34 6.76 -24.01
C PRO A 91 14.97 7.15 -22.65
N LEU A 92 14.17 7.29 -21.59
CA LEU A 92 14.67 7.58 -20.24
C LEU A 92 15.48 6.39 -19.72
N GLN A 93 14.97 5.18 -19.91
CA GLN A 93 15.69 3.94 -19.57
C GLN A 93 17.03 3.82 -20.29
N ALA A 94 17.13 4.28 -21.55
CA ALA A 94 18.38 4.29 -22.30
C ALA A 94 19.44 5.25 -21.73
N LEU A 95 19.03 6.24 -20.93
CA LEU A 95 19.92 7.12 -20.14
C LEU A 95 20.29 6.51 -18.78
N GLY A 96 19.85 5.29 -18.50
CA GLY A 96 20.07 4.60 -17.24
C GLY A 96 19.04 4.93 -16.16
N CYS A 97 18.00 5.72 -16.46
CA CYS A 97 16.98 6.02 -15.49
C CYS A 97 16.18 4.77 -15.10
N THR A 98 15.79 4.71 -13.83
CA THR A 98 14.87 3.71 -13.28
C THR A 98 13.65 4.41 -12.69
N TRP A 99 12.58 3.67 -12.40
CA TRP A 99 11.45 4.22 -11.67
C TRP A 99 10.95 3.27 -10.60
N GLU A 100 10.30 3.86 -9.62
CA GLU A 100 9.47 3.19 -8.62
C GLU A 100 8.07 3.79 -8.68
N GLN A 101 7.07 2.92 -8.67
CA GLN A 101 5.67 3.32 -8.72
C GLN A 101 5.12 3.44 -7.29
N ALA A 102 4.55 4.59 -6.97
CA ALA A 102 3.69 4.76 -5.80
C ALA A 102 2.24 4.39 -6.15
N LYS A 103 1.29 4.66 -5.25
CA LYS A 103 -0.14 4.46 -5.51
C LYS A 103 -0.61 5.27 -6.74
N LYS A 104 -1.70 4.81 -7.35
CA LYS A 104 -2.36 5.39 -8.53
C LYS A 104 -1.40 5.60 -9.72
N ARG A 105 -1.13 6.86 -10.07
CA ARG A 105 -0.46 7.31 -11.31
C ARG A 105 0.92 7.96 -11.05
N LEU A 106 1.40 7.97 -9.80
CA LEU A 106 2.65 8.63 -9.42
C LEU A 106 3.85 7.68 -9.49
N TYR A 107 4.93 8.14 -10.10
CA TYR A 107 6.19 7.41 -10.20
C TYR A 107 7.33 8.31 -9.78
N ALA A 108 8.22 7.81 -8.91
CA ALA A 108 9.52 8.39 -8.67
C ALA A 108 10.49 7.86 -9.74
N VAL A 109 11.22 8.76 -10.39
CA VAL A 109 12.20 8.46 -11.43
C VAL A 109 13.58 8.77 -10.88
N ASP A 110 14.42 7.76 -10.78
CA ASP A 110 15.84 7.92 -10.48
C ASP A 110 16.61 8.14 -11.79
N ALA A 111 17.39 9.22 -11.83
CA ALA A 111 18.40 9.44 -12.84
C ALA A 111 19.77 9.26 -12.19
N PRO A 112 20.52 8.20 -12.56
CA PRO A 112 21.75 7.87 -11.86
C PRO A 112 22.82 8.94 -12.06
N ARG A 113 23.81 8.95 -11.16
CA ARG A 113 24.98 9.83 -11.28
C ARG A 113 25.62 9.72 -12.68
N GLY A 114 25.76 10.87 -13.34
CA GLY A 114 26.37 10.96 -14.68
C GLY A 114 25.39 10.82 -15.84
N ALA A 115 24.09 10.60 -15.58
CA ALA A 115 23.07 10.73 -16.61
C ALA A 115 23.02 12.18 -17.15
N ASP A 116 22.71 12.32 -18.45
CA ASP A 116 22.49 13.62 -19.07
C ASP A 116 21.13 14.20 -18.60
N LEU A 117 21.16 14.98 -17.52
CA LEU A 117 19.95 15.52 -16.88
C LEU A 117 19.18 16.49 -17.78
N GLU A 118 19.86 17.19 -18.70
CA GLU A 118 19.17 18.05 -19.67
C GLU A 118 18.41 17.21 -20.68
N GLN A 119 19.01 16.11 -21.16
CA GLN A 119 18.32 15.16 -22.03
C GLN A 119 17.16 14.45 -21.30
N VAL A 120 17.33 14.09 -20.03
CA VAL A 120 16.26 13.53 -19.18
C VAL A 120 15.10 14.52 -19.11
N ALA A 121 15.35 15.78 -18.76
CA ALA A 121 14.30 16.79 -18.70
C ALA A 121 13.62 17.03 -20.06
N ASP A 122 14.38 17.05 -21.16
CA ASP A 122 13.80 17.17 -22.50
C ASP A 122 12.88 16.00 -22.87
N LEU A 123 13.15 14.79 -22.36
CA LEU A 123 12.28 13.63 -22.56
C LEU A 123 11.03 13.71 -21.68
N LEU A 124 11.19 14.14 -20.41
CA LEU A 124 10.06 14.38 -19.51
C LEU A 124 9.12 15.45 -20.07
N GLU A 125 9.66 16.54 -20.63
CA GLU A 125 8.87 17.60 -21.26
C GLU A 125 8.14 17.16 -22.53
N ARG A 126 8.71 16.23 -23.31
CA ARG A 126 7.98 15.63 -24.43
C ARG A 126 6.77 14.85 -23.96
N GLY A 127 6.90 14.12 -22.85
CA GLY A 127 5.75 13.43 -22.23
C GLY A 127 4.65 14.41 -21.81
N VAL A 128 5.00 15.60 -21.31
CA VAL A 128 4.02 16.67 -21.03
C VAL A 128 3.36 17.18 -22.29
N ALA A 129 4.17 17.53 -23.30
CA ALA A 129 3.69 18.09 -24.55
C ALA A 129 2.72 17.15 -25.28
N ASP A 130 2.98 15.84 -25.21
CA ASP A 130 2.17 14.81 -25.84
C ASP A 130 1.06 14.26 -24.93
N GLY A 131 0.91 14.83 -23.72
CA GLY A 131 -0.17 14.51 -22.79
C GLY A 131 -0.08 13.15 -22.12
N VAL A 132 1.13 12.62 -21.95
CA VAL A 132 1.39 11.32 -21.30
C VAL A 132 1.44 11.47 -19.78
N TRP A 133 2.11 12.50 -19.29
CA TRP A 133 2.29 12.74 -17.86
C TRP A 133 2.51 14.23 -17.59
N ASP A 134 2.37 14.63 -16.34
CA ASP A 134 3.01 15.82 -15.80
C ASP A 134 4.26 15.41 -15.02
N TRP A 135 5.19 16.33 -14.75
CA TRP A 135 6.41 16.00 -13.98
C TRP A 135 6.91 17.14 -13.12
N GLU A 136 7.68 16.78 -12.10
CA GLU A 136 8.41 17.69 -11.23
C GLU A 136 9.81 17.20 -10.86
N THR A 137 10.57 18.10 -10.22
CA THR A 137 11.89 17.82 -9.64
C THR A 137 11.80 17.59 -8.14
N GLY A 138 12.11 16.37 -7.69
CA GLY A 138 12.29 16.05 -6.28
C GLY A 138 13.69 16.46 -5.77
N CYS A 139 14.73 16.07 -6.50
CA CYS A 139 16.11 16.49 -6.26
C CYS A 139 16.90 16.52 -7.56
N TRP A 140 17.53 17.65 -7.88
CA TRP A 140 18.36 17.81 -9.08
C TRP A 140 19.82 18.01 -8.68
N ARG A 141 20.63 16.96 -8.83
CA ARG A 141 22.07 16.96 -8.56
C ARG A 141 22.85 17.19 -9.86
N ALA A 142 22.77 18.41 -10.39
CA ALA A 142 23.65 18.83 -11.49
C ALA A 142 25.10 18.89 -10.99
N ASP A 143 26.05 18.74 -11.92
CA ASP A 143 27.46 18.93 -11.62
C ASP A 143 27.70 20.33 -11.02
N PRO A 144 28.48 20.47 -9.93
CA PRO A 144 28.63 21.72 -9.16
C PRO A 144 29.22 22.91 -9.93
N GLY A 145 29.58 22.74 -11.21
CA GLY A 145 30.09 23.80 -12.09
C GLY A 145 29.02 24.69 -12.75
N GLY A 146 27.73 24.33 -12.66
CA GLY A 146 26.63 25.07 -13.28
C GLY A 146 25.90 25.99 -12.30
N ALA A 147 26.37 27.22 -12.10
CA ALA A 147 25.71 28.21 -11.26
C ALA A 147 24.52 28.87 -11.98
N HIS A 148 23.45 28.12 -12.26
CA HIS A 148 22.16 28.69 -12.69
C HIS A 148 21.00 27.83 -12.17
N THR A 149 20.18 28.36 -11.27
CA THR A 149 18.87 27.80 -10.95
C THR A 149 17.96 27.99 -12.16
N ASN A 150 17.97 27.05 -13.10
CA ASN A 150 17.04 27.02 -14.23
C ASN A 150 15.64 26.65 -13.71
N ALA A 151 14.57 27.17 -14.32
CA ALA A 151 13.18 26.87 -13.96
C ALA A 151 12.88 25.35 -13.95
N ARG A 152 13.58 24.59 -14.80
CA ARG A 152 13.51 23.11 -14.81
C ARG A 152 13.95 22.48 -13.50
N GLN A 153 14.99 23.03 -12.85
CA GLN A 153 15.55 22.53 -11.60
C GLN A 153 14.60 22.70 -10.41
N ALA A 154 13.73 23.70 -10.45
CA ALA A 154 12.75 23.99 -9.40
C ALA A 154 11.32 23.66 -9.84
N ARG A 155 11.15 22.88 -10.92
CA ARG A 155 9.82 22.51 -11.41
C ARG A 155 9.10 21.72 -10.34
N ARG A 156 7.91 22.19 -9.98
CA ARG A 156 6.97 21.51 -9.09
C ARG A 156 5.69 21.23 -9.86
N PHE A 157 4.94 20.24 -9.44
CA PHE A 157 3.56 20.11 -9.93
C PHE A 157 2.78 21.40 -9.59
N ALA A 158 1.81 21.73 -10.44
CA ALA A 158 0.96 22.90 -10.23
C ALA A 158 0.06 22.73 -8.99
N GLU A 159 -0.31 21.49 -8.69
CA GLU A 159 -1.04 21.04 -7.51
C GLU A 159 -0.27 19.87 -6.89
N ASP A 160 -0.37 19.66 -5.58
CA ASP A 160 0.37 18.58 -4.92
C ASP A 160 -0.12 17.21 -5.44
N PRO A 161 0.71 16.40 -6.12
CA PRO A 161 0.27 15.10 -6.60
C PRO A 161 -0.14 14.18 -5.45
N SER A 162 0.33 14.43 -4.22
CA SER A 162 -0.10 13.70 -3.02
C SER A 162 -1.60 13.88 -2.75
N CYS A 163 -2.21 15.01 -3.10
CA CYS A 163 -3.66 15.22 -2.98
C CYS A 163 -4.47 14.59 -4.14
N ASP A 164 -3.82 14.28 -5.26
CA ASP A 164 -4.37 13.38 -6.29
C ASP A 164 -4.26 11.90 -5.88
N LEU A 165 -3.33 11.59 -4.97
CA LEU A 165 -3.22 10.29 -4.29
C LEU A 165 -4.13 10.19 -3.07
N ASP A 166 -4.44 11.30 -2.42
CA ASP A 166 -5.40 11.46 -1.33
C ASP A 166 -6.34 12.66 -1.58
N SER A 167 -7.42 12.38 -2.29
CA SER A 167 -8.34 13.40 -2.82
C SER A 167 -9.56 13.65 -1.94
N SER A 168 -9.49 13.39 -0.63
CA SER A 168 -10.68 13.42 0.21
C SER A 168 -10.54 14.32 1.44
N PRO A 169 -11.19 15.50 1.44
CA PRO A 169 -11.76 15.98 2.67
C PRO A 169 -12.90 15.00 3.03
N ASP A 170 -12.64 14.13 4.00
CA ASP A 170 -13.63 13.42 4.82
C ASP A 170 -14.30 12.13 4.30
N ARG A 171 -13.65 11.30 3.46
CA ARG A 171 -14.14 9.92 3.22
C ARG A 171 -13.00 8.92 3.15
N HIS A 172 -13.04 7.89 4.03
CA HIS A 172 -12.24 6.64 4.08
C HIS A 172 -11.38 6.37 5.33
N LEU A 173 -11.68 6.97 6.49
CA LEU A 173 -11.10 6.49 7.76
C LEU A 173 -11.61 5.11 8.21
N THR A 174 -12.63 4.56 7.55
CA THR A 174 -13.33 3.35 8.02
C THR A 174 -13.88 2.51 6.88
N MET A 175 -13.44 1.25 6.79
CA MET A 175 -14.08 0.23 5.97
C MET A 175 -15.38 -0.22 6.65
N ARG A 176 -16.48 -0.23 5.90
CA ARG A 176 -17.80 -0.70 6.38
C ARG A 176 -18.29 -1.84 5.51
N HIS A 177 -18.78 -2.89 6.18
CA HIS A 177 -19.46 -3.99 5.50
C HIS A 177 -20.85 -3.54 5.05
N GLY A 178 -21.45 -4.31 4.12
CA GLY A 178 -22.83 -4.09 3.70
C GLY A 178 -23.78 -4.00 4.91
N ALA A 179 -24.91 -3.32 4.75
CA ALA A 179 -25.89 -3.20 5.82
C ALA A 179 -26.21 -4.59 6.40
N GLY A 180 -26.11 -4.74 7.72
CA GLY A 180 -26.49 -5.97 8.40
C GLY A 180 -27.93 -6.35 8.08
N PRO A 181 -28.33 -7.62 8.21
CA PRO A 181 -29.67 -8.06 7.87
C PRO A 181 -30.69 -7.25 8.69
N THR A 182 -31.68 -6.67 8.00
CA THR A 182 -32.76 -5.90 8.62
C THR A 182 -33.51 -6.76 9.64
N GLY A 183 -33.59 -6.30 10.89
CA GLY A 183 -34.26 -7.01 11.99
C GLY A 183 -33.35 -7.86 12.88
N THR A 184 -32.02 -7.73 12.75
CA THR A 184 -31.05 -8.34 13.67
C THR A 184 -30.64 -7.36 14.78
N ASP A 185 -30.29 -7.88 15.97
CA ASP A 185 -29.73 -7.10 17.08
C ASP A 185 -28.19 -6.95 16.96
N GLN A 186 -27.69 -6.96 15.72
CA GLN A 186 -26.26 -6.87 15.45
C GLN A 186 -25.73 -5.49 15.82
N ARG A 187 -24.53 -5.48 16.40
CA ARG A 187 -23.83 -4.28 16.83
C ARG A 187 -22.54 -4.12 16.01
N PRO A 188 -22.20 -2.90 15.57
CA PRO A 188 -20.94 -2.65 14.89
C PRO A 188 -19.79 -2.69 15.91
N VAL A 189 -18.76 -3.47 15.64
CA VAL A 189 -17.50 -3.53 16.39
C VAL A 189 -16.40 -2.93 15.54
N VAL A 190 -15.67 -1.97 16.11
CA VAL A 190 -14.61 -1.21 15.45
C VAL A 190 -13.27 -1.89 15.71
N PHE A 191 -12.60 -2.27 14.64
CA PHE A 191 -11.22 -2.74 14.62
C PHE A 191 -10.32 -1.61 14.16
N ARG A 192 -9.26 -1.31 14.91
CA ARG A 192 -8.23 -0.36 14.47
C ARG A 192 -7.28 -1.09 13.54
N LEU A 193 -7.03 -0.52 12.39
CA LEU A 193 -6.10 -1.06 11.41
C LEU A 193 -4.77 -0.33 11.55
N VAL A 194 -3.69 -1.09 11.47
CA VAL A 194 -2.34 -0.54 11.37
C VAL A 194 -1.95 -0.67 9.90
N PRO A 195 -1.91 0.44 9.14
CA PRO A 195 -1.38 0.40 7.79
C PRO A 195 0.03 -0.15 7.81
N ASP A 196 0.31 -1.01 6.87
CA ASP A 196 1.63 -1.52 6.63
C ASP A 196 2.54 -0.44 6.05
N GLU A 197 3.72 -0.92 5.74
CA GLU A 197 4.85 -0.25 5.17
C GLU A 197 4.58 0.49 3.84
N ASP A 198 3.59 0.04 3.07
CA ASP A 198 3.15 0.63 1.79
C ASP A 198 1.85 1.45 1.98
N GLY A 199 1.45 1.66 3.24
CA GLY A 199 0.24 2.35 3.64
C GLY A 199 -1.02 1.55 3.31
N TYR A 200 -0.95 0.22 3.22
CA TYR A 200 -2.11 -0.65 3.05
C TYR A 200 -2.50 -1.28 4.40
N PRO A 201 -3.79 -1.31 4.75
CA PRO A 201 -4.90 -0.72 4.01
C PRO A 201 -4.94 0.81 4.14
N ASP A 202 -5.54 1.47 3.15
CA ASP A 202 -5.81 2.92 3.15
C ASP A 202 -6.83 3.33 4.24
N PHE A 203 -7.31 2.38 5.04
CA PHE A 203 -8.30 2.54 6.09
C PHE A 203 -7.63 2.50 7.47
N GLN A 204 -8.02 3.39 8.37
CA GLN A 204 -7.55 3.34 9.78
C GLN A 204 -8.42 2.43 10.66
N ARG A 205 -9.62 2.09 10.20
CA ARG A 205 -10.57 1.27 10.94
C ARG A 205 -11.33 0.35 10.00
N GLU A 206 -11.76 -0.79 10.52
CA GLU A 206 -12.75 -1.65 9.90
C GLU A 206 -13.90 -1.89 10.88
N ILE A 207 -15.14 -1.83 10.39
CA ILE A 207 -16.33 -2.08 11.21
C ILE A 207 -16.96 -3.41 10.81
N LEU A 208 -16.88 -4.38 11.71
CA LEU A 208 -17.51 -5.69 11.55
C LEU A 208 -18.84 -5.72 12.30
N TRP A 209 -19.85 -6.37 11.71
CA TRP A 209 -21.08 -6.68 12.45
C TRP A 209 -20.82 -7.83 13.41
N ALA A 210 -21.32 -7.73 14.64
CA ALA A 210 -21.24 -8.80 15.62
C ALA A 210 -22.57 -9.02 16.34
N ASN A 211 -22.86 -10.27 16.69
CA ASN A 211 -24.02 -10.65 17.47
C ASN A 211 -23.68 -10.52 18.97
N PRO A 212 -24.41 -9.68 19.75
CA PRO A 212 -24.21 -9.61 21.18
C PRO A 212 -24.62 -10.93 21.86
N ARG A 213 -23.88 -11.32 22.91
CA ARG A 213 -24.14 -12.52 23.71
C ARG A 213 -24.54 -12.13 25.13
N VAL A 214 -25.22 -13.04 25.84
CA VAL A 214 -25.78 -12.79 27.18
C VAL A 214 -24.70 -12.49 28.23
N ASP A 215 -23.48 -12.98 28.01
CA ASP A 215 -22.32 -12.78 28.89
C ASP A 215 -21.56 -11.46 28.62
N GLY A 216 -22.05 -10.62 27.71
CA GLY A 216 -21.43 -9.35 27.33
C GLY A 216 -20.32 -9.48 26.29
N THR A 217 -20.11 -10.67 25.71
CA THR A 217 -19.19 -10.87 24.59
C THR A 217 -19.90 -10.73 23.24
N TYR A 218 -19.13 -10.69 22.15
CA TYR A 218 -19.63 -10.47 20.80
C TYR A 218 -19.14 -11.55 19.85
N GLU A 219 -20.04 -12.14 19.07
CA GLU A 219 -19.68 -13.10 18.02
C GLU A 219 -19.62 -12.41 16.65
N ILE A 220 -18.45 -12.44 16.00
CA ILE A 220 -18.21 -11.76 14.72
C ILE A 220 -19.09 -12.39 13.62
N ALA A 221 -19.87 -11.57 12.93
CA ALA A 221 -20.79 -12.01 11.88
C ALA A 221 -20.31 -11.68 10.46
N SER A 222 -19.48 -10.64 10.31
CA SER A 222 -18.85 -10.23 9.05
C SER A 222 -17.61 -11.06 8.70
N ILE A 223 -17.27 -11.12 7.41
CA ILE A 223 -16.00 -11.68 6.92
C ILE A 223 -14.99 -10.54 6.73
N PRO A 224 -13.90 -10.44 7.52
CA PRO A 224 -13.01 -9.28 7.50
C PRO A 224 -12.32 -9.03 6.15
N TYR A 225 -12.28 -7.77 5.71
CA TYR A 225 -11.49 -7.32 4.57
C TYR A 225 -10.04 -6.98 4.94
N TYR A 226 -9.75 -6.51 6.16
CA TYR A 226 -8.44 -5.92 6.47
C TYR A 226 -7.86 -6.28 7.84
N THR A 227 -8.66 -6.42 8.89
CA THR A 227 -8.13 -6.89 10.19
C THR A 227 -7.65 -8.35 10.08
N TYR A 228 -6.53 -8.63 10.72
CA TYR A 228 -5.95 -9.97 10.88
C TYR A 228 -6.32 -10.59 12.24
N ASP A 229 -7.11 -9.89 13.06
CA ASP A 229 -7.32 -10.25 14.47
C ASP A 229 -8.37 -11.37 14.65
N VAL A 230 -9.28 -11.53 13.69
CA VAL A 230 -10.48 -12.37 13.84
C VAL A 230 -10.94 -13.01 12.52
N ALA A 231 -11.70 -14.08 12.64
CA ALA A 231 -12.51 -14.67 11.59
C ALA A 231 -14.01 -14.57 11.92
N ARG A 232 -14.87 -14.82 10.92
CA ARG A 232 -16.31 -14.90 11.14
C ARG A 232 -16.63 -16.07 12.08
N GLY A 233 -17.45 -15.81 13.10
CA GLY A 233 -17.85 -16.77 14.14
C GLY A 233 -16.99 -16.70 15.40
N ASP A 234 -15.90 -15.93 15.39
CA ASP A 234 -15.06 -15.74 16.57
C ASP A 234 -15.79 -14.97 17.66
N ILE A 235 -15.47 -15.26 18.92
CA ILE A 235 -16.01 -14.55 20.09
C ILE A 235 -14.96 -13.58 20.61
N VAL A 236 -15.32 -12.31 20.78
CA VAL A 236 -14.43 -11.22 21.21
C VAL A 236 -14.95 -10.47 22.43
N SER A 237 -14.04 -9.86 23.20
CA SER A 237 -14.34 -8.77 24.11
C SER A 237 -14.24 -7.42 23.40
N VAL A 238 -14.99 -6.44 23.90
CA VAL A 238 -14.96 -5.07 23.40
C VAL A 238 -14.88 -4.09 24.57
N ASN A 239 -14.24 -2.94 24.34
CA ASN A 239 -14.30 -1.78 25.22
C ASN A 239 -15.28 -0.77 24.63
N GLU A 240 -16.22 -0.27 25.43
CA GLU A 240 -17.14 0.79 25.01
C GLU A 240 -16.52 2.16 25.32
N GLU A 241 -16.20 2.92 24.26
CA GLU A 241 -15.65 4.28 24.35
C GLU A 241 -16.49 5.20 23.45
N ASP A 242 -16.97 6.33 23.99
CA ASP A 242 -17.78 7.31 23.25
C ASP A 242 -18.98 6.73 22.47
N GLY A 243 -19.51 5.59 22.93
CA GLY A 243 -20.63 4.87 22.30
C GLY A 243 -20.24 3.95 21.12
N GLU A 244 -18.94 3.81 20.83
CA GLU A 244 -18.39 2.83 19.91
C GLU A 244 -17.91 1.58 20.67
N LEU A 245 -18.15 0.40 20.10
CA LEU A 245 -17.60 -0.86 20.63
C LEU A 245 -16.26 -1.12 19.94
N LEU A 246 -15.16 -0.86 20.63
CA LEU A 246 -13.81 -1.12 20.13
C LEU A 246 -13.41 -2.55 20.44
N PHE A 247 -12.88 -3.27 19.46
CA PHE A 247 -12.28 -4.57 19.69
C PHE A 247 -11.18 -4.47 20.75
N ASP A 248 -11.24 -5.36 21.73
CA ASP A 248 -10.26 -5.46 22.81
C ASP A 248 -9.43 -6.73 22.66
N LYS A 249 -10.09 -7.89 22.58
CA LYS A 249 -9.39 -9.18 22.51
C LYS A 249 -10.24 -10.29 21.89
N LEU A 250 -9.59 -11.19 21.16
CA LEU A 250 -10.14 -12.49 20.79
C LEU A 250 -10.23 -13.42 22.02
N LEU A 251 -11.41 -13.97 22.27
CA LEU A 251 -11.69 -14.87 23.40
C LEU A 251 -11.81 -16.33 22.96
N HIS A 252 -12.41 -16.59 21.80
CA HIS A 252 -12.58 -17.95 21.27
C HIS A 252 -12.59 -17.96 19.74
N GLU A 253 -11.71 -18.77 19.16
CA GLU A 253 -11.63 -19.00 17.71
C GLU A 253 -12.80 -19.87 17.22
N SER A 254 -13.38 -19.51 16.10
CA SER A 254 -14.39 -20.32 15.40
C SER A 254 -13.81 -21.56 14.73
N GLY A 255 -12.51 -21.57 14.47
CA GLY A 255 -11.82 -22.54 13.62
C GLY A 255 -11.97 -22.25 12.12
N ASN A 256 -12.61 -21.14 11.75
CA ASN A 256 -12.67 -20.69 10.36
C ASN A 256 -11.38 -19.97 9.97
N SER A 257 -11.05 -20.00 8.68
CA SER A 257 -9.96 -19.22 8.10
C SER A 257 -10.51 -18.06 7.28
N VAL A 258 -9.72 -17.00 7.14
CA VAL A 258 -9.99 -15.85 6.27
C VAL A 258 -8.96 -15.81 5.14
N LEU A 259 -9.44 -15.83 3.90
CA LEU A 259 -8.63 -15.52 2.73
C LEU A 259 -9.08 -14.20 2.12
N ARG A 260 -8.17 -13.50 1.45
CA ARG A 260 -8.48 -12.29 0.68
C ARG A 260 -8.00 -12.48 -0.74
N ILE A 261 -8.85 -12.15 -1.71
CA ILE A 261 -8.55 -12.35 -3.13
C ILE A 261 -8.74 -11.03 -3.85
N ILE A 262 -7.72 -10.58 -4.58
CA ILE A 262 -7.82 -9.44 -5.51
C ILE A 262 -8.03 -9.99 -6.91
N VAL A 263 -9.26 -9.90 -7.41
CA VAL A 263 -9.61 -10.36 -8.75
C VAL A 263 -9.10 -9.37 -9.78
N ARG A 264 -8.36 -9.83 -10.81
CA ARG A 264 -7.76 -8.95 -11.82
C ARG A 264 -8.82 -8.12 -12.56
N ASN A 265 -9.84 -8.79 -13.09
CA ASN A 265 -10.95 -8.16 -13.80
C ASN A 265 -12.21 -8.09 -12.91
N ALA A 266 -12.72 -6.88 -12.67
CA ALA A 266 -13.91 -6.64 -11.84
C ALA A 266 -15.15 -7.40 -12.34
N GLU A 267 -15.28 -7.62 -13.66
CA GLU A 267 -16.39 -8.37 -14.25
C GLU A 267 -16.39 -9.86 -13.85
N CYS A 268 -15.25 -10.38 -13.39
CA CYS A 268 -15.11 -11.78 -12.98
C CYS A 268 -15.39 -12.02 -11.49
N VAL A 269 -15.67 -10.99 -10.70
CA VAL A 269 -15.85 -11.11 -9.24
C VAL A 269 -16.99 -12.06 -8.89
N ASP A 270 -18.15 -11.92 -9.54
CA ASP A 270 -19.31 -12.79 -9.31
C ASP A 270 -19.02 -14.26 -9.65
N ASP A 271 -18.20 -14.52 -10.67
CA ASP A 271 -17.80 -15.87 -11.07
C ASP A 271 -16.84 -16.49 -10.04
N VAL A 272 -15.91 -15.69 -9.51
CA VAL A 272 -15.00 -16.12 -8.43
C VAL A 272 -15.80 -16.41 -7.16
N GLN A 273 -16.72 -15.53 -6.75
CA GLN A 273 -17.59 -15.77 -5.59
C GLN A 273 -18.44 -17.04 -5.76
N ARG A 274 -19.01 -17.26 -6.95
CA ARG A 274 -19.80 -18.47 -7.24
C ARG A 274 -18.94 -19.73 -7.19
N MET A 275 -17.71 -19.67 -7.67
CA MET A 275 -16.73 -20.77 -7.59
C MET A 275 -16.39 -21.11 -6.14
N LEU A 276 -16.04 -20.12 -5.33
CA LEU A 276 -15.71 -20.31 -3.90
C LEU A 276 -16.90 -20.84 -3.11
N LYS A 277 -18.11 -20.34 -3.41
CA LYS A 277 -19.35 -20.87 -2.83
C LYS A 277 -19.59 -22.33 -3.21
N GLY A 278 -19.28 -22.72 -4.44
CA GLY A 278 -19.30 -24.11 -4.88
C GLY A 278 -18.31 -25.02 -4.14
N LEU A 279 -17.23 -24.44 -3.58
CA LEU A 279 -16.26 -25.12 -2.72
C LEU A 279 -16.64 -25.06 -1.22
N GLY A 280 -17.80 -24.52 -0.87
CA GLY A 280 -18.31 -24.46 0.50
C GLY A 280 -17.84 -23.24 1.30
N CYS A 281 -17.25 -22.24 0.65
CA CYS A 281 -16.87 -20.98 1.30
C CYS A 281 -18.01 -19.96 1.26
N ASP A 282 -18.00 -19.01 2.19
CA ASP A 282 -18.81 -17.80 2.11
C ASP A 282 -17.93 -16.62 1.69
N THR A 283 -18.51 -15.62 1.02
CA THR A 283 -17.75 -14.48 0.51
C THR A 283 -18.48 -13.16 0.72
N GLU A 284 -17.72 -12.12 1.01
CA GLU A 284 -18.12 -10.72 0.87
C GLU A 284 -17.18 -10.04 -0.15
N ALA A 285 -17.67 -9.06 -0.91
CA ALA A 285 -16.85 -8.35 -1.89
C ALA A 285 -17.04 -6.84 -1.84
N SER A 286 -15.93 -6.13 -2.08
CA SER A 286 -15.87 -4.68 -2.26
C SER A 286 -15.00 -4.36 -3.47
N GLY A 287 -15.64 -3.97 -4.58
CA GLY A 287 -14.95 -3.82 -5.86
C GLY A 287 -14.30 -5.13 -6.32
N ARG A 288 -12.98 -5.15 -6.43
CA ARG A 288 -12.17 -6.33 -6.83
C ARG A 288 -11.68 -7.19 -5.67
N LEU A 289 -11.81 -6.70 -4.43
CA LEU A 289 -11.43 -7.42 -3.23
C LEU A 289 -12.57 -8.34 -2.79
N VAL A 290 -12.27 -9.64 -2.65
CA VAL A 290 -13.18 -10.65 -2.13
C VAL A 290 -12.61 -11.19 -0.82
N ALA A 291 -13.29 -10.92 0.30
CA ALA A 291 -13.02 -11.56 1.57
C ALA A 291 -13.76 -12.90 1.63
N VAL A 292 -13.04 -13.95 2.01
CA VAL A 292 -13.51 -15.34 1.95
C VAL A 292 -13.45 -15.94 3.35
N ASN A 293 -14.59 -16.38 3.86
CA ASN A 293 -14.66 -17.23 5.03
C ASN A 293 -14.55 -18.68 4.55
N VAL A 294 -13.55 -19.40 5.05
CA VAL A 294 -13.36 -20.83 4.84
C VAL A 294 -13.79 -21.53 6.13
N PRO A 295 -14.99 -22.14 6.17
CA PRO A 295 -15.46 -22.82 7.36
C PRO A 295 -14.52 -23.95 7.80
N ALA A 296 -14.43 -24.21 9.11
CA ALA A 296 -13.58 -25.27 9.66
C ALA A 296 -13.80 -26.64 8.97
N GLN A 297 -15.01 -26.98 8.54
CA GLN A 297 -15.28 -28.26 7.88
C GLN A 297 -14.79 -28.35 6.42
N VAL A 298 -14.38 -27.25 5.80
CA VAL A 298 -13.89 -27.24 4.42
C VAL A 298 -12.43 -27.74 4.37
N ASP A 299 -12.15 -28.61 3.40
CA ASP A 299 -10.79 -29.10 3.14
C ASP A 299 -9.99 -28.02 2.41
N TYR A 300 -8.92 -27.56 3.05
CA TYR A 300 -8.10 -26.47 2.54
C TYR A 300 -7.22 -26.89 1.36
N GLY A 301 -6.81 -28.16 1.25
CA GLY A 301 -5.89 -28.61 0.20
C GLY A 301 -6.43 -28.36 -1.22
N PRO A 302 -7.60 -28.92 -1.58
CA PRO A 302 -8.22 -28.70 -2.88
C PRO A 302 -8.58 -27.23 -3.15
N LEU A 303 -8.93 -26.48 -2.10
CA LEU A 303 -9.18 -25.04 -2.23
C LEU A 303 -7.89 -24.30 -2.61
N ARG A 304 -6.80 -24.55 -1.89
CA ARG A 304 -5.48 -23.93 -2.13
C ARG A 304 -4.95 -24.24 -3.51
N GLU A 305 -5.06 -25.48 -3.98
CA GLU A 305 -4.68 -25.87 -5.34
C GLU A 305 -5.43 -25.04 -6.40
N ARG A 306 -6.73 -24.79 -6.18
CA ARG A 306 -7.54 -23.97 -7.10
C ARG A 306 -7.17 -22.50 -7.05
N LEU A 307 -6.80 -21.97 -5.88
CA LEU A 307 -6.33 -20.60 -5.73
C LEU A 307 -4.99 -20.38 -6.43
N LEU A 308 -4.02 -21.27 -6.21
CA LEU A 308 -2.71 -21.23 -6.87
C LEU A 308 -2.83 -21.34 -8.40
N ALA A 309 -3.68 -22.23 -8.90
CA ALA A 309 -3.89 -22.37 -10.34
C ALA A 309 -4.46 -21.09 -10.99
N GLY A 310 -5.27 -20.32 -10.27
CA GLY A 310 -5.76 -19.04 -10.78
C GLY A 310 -4.76 -17.91 -10.69
N GLU A 311 -3.87 -17.93 -9.69
CA GLU A 311 -2.74 -17.00 -9.58
C GLU A 311 -1.71 -17.23 -10.69
N GLU A 312 -1.36 -18.49 -10.98
CA GLU A 312 -0.50 -18.86 -12.12
C GLU A 312 -1.08 -18.42 -13.47
N GLN A 313 -2.42 -18.41 -13.58
CA GLN A 313 -3.15 -17.92 -14.74
C GLN A 313 -3.37 -16.40 -14.73
N ASP A 314 -2.81 -15.67 -13.77
CA ASP A 314 -2.92 -14.21 -13.63
C ASP A 314 -4.38 -13.73 -13.54
N ARG A 315 -5.26 -14.56 -12.96
CA ARG A 315 -6.69 -14.26 -12.79
C ARG A 315 -6.97 -13.47 -11.51
N TRP A 316 -6.16 -13.70 -10.49
CA TRP A 316 -6.20 -13.04 -9.19
C TRP A 316 -4.86 -13.19 -8.46
N GLY A 317 -4.63 -12.36 -7.45
CA GLY A 317 -3.71 -12.67 -6.35
C GLY A 317 -4.51 -12.99 -5.09
N PHE A 318 -3.95 -13.80 -4.18
CA PHE A 318 -4.62 -14.09 -2.91
C PHE A 318 -3.68 -14.06 -1.71
N GLU A 319 -4.26 -13.84 -0.54
CA GLU A 319 -3.61 -13.81 0.76
C GLU A 319 -4.34 -14.71 1.75
N GLU A 320 -3.58 -15.38 2.61
CA GLU A 320 -4.03 -16.14 3.77
C GLU A 320 -4.00 -15.23 5.01
N ALA A 321 -5.08 -14.49 5.27
CA ALA A 321 -5.10 -13.46 6.31
C ALA A 321 -5.23 -14.04 7.73
N VAL A 322 -6.11 -15.02 7.93
CA VAL A 322 -6.25 -15.73 9.21
C VAL A 322 -6.31 -17.22 8.91
N LEU A 323 -5.33 -17.99 9.41
CA LEU A 323 -5.28 -19.43 9.23
C LEU A 323 -5.45 -20.15 10.56
N CYS A 324 -6.59 -20.80 10.75
CA CYS A 324 -6.82 -21.66 11.92
C CYS A 324 -6.29 -23.10 11.73
N ARG A 325 -5.56 -23.39 10.64
CA ARG A 325 -4.97 -24.70 10.37
C ARG A 325 -3.57 -24.59 9.76
N GLU A 326 -2.59 -25.24 10.40
CA GLU A 326 -1.36 -25.65 9.74
C GLU A 326 -1.68 -26.84 8.84
N GLY A 327 -1.43 -26.70 7.54
CA GLY A 327 -1.25 -27.87 6.68
C GLY A 327 -0.01 -28.61 7.18
N VAL A 328 -0.20 -29.85 7.62
CA VAL A 328 0.88 -30.79 7.92
C VAL A 328 1.85 -30.80 6.73
N GLU A 329 3.14 -30.62 7.04
CA GLU A 329 4.30 -30.58 6.12
C GLU A 329 4.23 -31.53 4.92
#